data_AF-A0A6A3NC62-F1
#
_entry.id   AF-A0A6A3NC62-F1
#
_cell.length_a   1.000
_cell.length_b   1.000
_cell.length_c   1.000
_cell.angle_alpha   90.00
_cell.angle_beta   90.00
_cell.angle_gamma   90.00
#
_symmetry.space_group_name_H-M   'P 1'
#
loop_
_entity.id
_entity.type
_entity.pdbx_description
1 polymer ?
#
loop_
_entity_poly.entity_id
_entity_poly.type
_entity_poly.pdbx_seq_one_letter_code
_entity_poly.pdbx_strand_id
1 'polypeptide(L)'
;MPMVQVSQNHTAVFSLDNKAPVELFMDFPCPAPLREFYLPDIGELQKVPEVDKTDKFLAGLRASIQDIHRTVQDERLKQRLLNKNRERGKNAINFSERNYVL
;
A
#
# COMPACT_ATOMS: atom_id res chain seq x y z
N MET A 1 20.67 -22.63 4.03
CA MET A 1 19.64 -22.38 5.07
C MET A 1 18.50 -21.60 4.45
N PRO A 2 17.23 -21.87 4.83
CA PRO A 2 16.10 -21.09 4.36
C PRO A 2 16.21 -19.63 4.82
N MET A 3 15.87 -18.69 3.94
CA MET A 3 16.05 -17.24 4.15
C MET A 3 15.40 -16.74 5.44
N VAL A 4 14.23 -17.30 5.78
CA VAL A 4 13.47 -16.98 7.00
C VAL A 4 14.25 -17.36 8.27
N GLN A 5 14.95 -18.49 8.26
CA GLN A 5 15.72 -18.95 9.41
C GLN A 5 16.96 -18.07 9.64
N VAL A 6 17.61 -17.67 8.55
CA VAL A 6 18.75 -16.73 8.62
C VAL A 6 18.28 -15.39 9.17
N SER A 7 17.20 -14.82 8.64
CA SER A 7 16.70 -13.52 9.12
C SER A 7 16.31 -13.57 10.59
N GLN A 8 15.62 -14.62 11.04
CA GLN A 8 15.23 -14.78 12.45
C GLN A 8 16.44 -14.90 13.38
N ASN A 9 17.47 -15.64 12.98
CA ASN A 9 18.65 -15.85 13.83
C ASN A 9 19.57 -14.63 13.94
N HIS A 10 19.55 -13.74 12.95
CA HIS A 10 20.39 -12.53 12.90
C HIS A 10 19.64 -11.23 13.26
N THR A 11 18.34 -11.33 13.61
CA THR A 11 17.56 -10.16 14.03
C THR A 11 17.51 -10.07 15.55
N ALA A 12 17.87 -8.91 16.10
CA ALA A 12 17.74 -8.61 17.51
C ALA A 12 16.27 -8.62 17.95
N VAL A 13 15.99 -9.26 19.08
CA VAL A 13 14.64 -9.30 19.66
C VAL A 13 14.66 -8.81 21.11
N PHE A 14 13.61 -8.09 21.50
CA PHE A 14 13.53 -7.45 22.81
C PHE A 14 13.60 -8.46 23.97
N SER A 15 13.05 -9.66 23.77
CA SER A 15 13.08 -10.75 24.75
C SER A 15 14.48 -11.28 25.05
N LEU A 16 15.47 -10.96 24.21
CA LEU A 16 16.86 -11.40 24.34
C LEU A 16 17.80 -10.23 24.64
N ASP A 17 17.34 -9.24 25.42
CA ASP A 17 18.13 -8.05 25.77
C ASP A 17 18.59 -7.27 24.51
N ASN A 18 17.73 -7.21 23.50
CA ASN A 18 18.03 -6.65 22.18
C ASN A 18 19.22 -7.31 21.46
N LYS A 19 19.51 -8.58 21.79
CA LYS A 19 20.50 -9.40 21.10
C LYS A 19 19.84 -10.32 20.09
N ALA A 20 20.57 -10.65 19.04
CA ALA A 20 20.12 -11.66 18.08
C ALA A 20 20.36 -13.06 18.65
N PRO A 21 19.50 -14.06 18.35
CA PRO A 21 19.71 -15.44 18.78
C PRO A 21 21.12 -15.95 18.48
N VAL A 22 21.67 -15.61 17.32
CA VAL A 22 23.04 -15.99 16.93
C VAL A 22 24.11 -15.50 17.92
N GLU A 23 23.92 -14.33 18.54
CA GLU A 23 24.90 -13.77 19.49
C GLU A 23 24.93 -14.55 20.79
N LEU A 24 23.79 -15.11 21.20
CA LEU A 24 23.67 -15.92 22.41
C LEU A 24 24.16 -17.35 22.22
N PHE A 25 23.96 -17.91 21.02
CA PHE A 25 24.32 -19.31 20.75
C PHE A 25 25.75 -19.48 20.23
N MET A 26 26.35 -18.44 19.66
CA MET A 26 27.67 -18.53 19.01
C MET A 26 28.76 -17.71 19.70
N ASP A 27 28.43 -16.93 20.75
CA ASP A 27 29.33 -15.99 21.42
C ASP A 27 30.08 -15.04 20.47
N PHE A 28 29.52 -14.80 19.28
CA PHE A 28 30.09 -13.99 18.22
C PHE A 28 29.21 -12.75 18.00
N PRO A 29 29.79 -11.56 17.75
CA PRO A 29 28.99 -10.36 17.45
C PRO A 29 28.08 -10.62 16.25
N CYS A 30 26.84 -10.11 16.28
CA CYS A 30 25.88 -10.39 15.21
C CYS A 30 26.48 -9.98 13.86
N PRO A 31 26.55 -10.89 12.87
CA PRO A 31 26.96 -10.49 11.54
C PRO A 31 26.01 -9.43 11.00
N ALA A 32 26.55 -8.48 10.25
CA ALA A 32 25.79 -7.39 9.68
C ALA A 32 24.56 -7.92 8.92
N PRO A 33 23.43 -7.16 8.89
CA PRO A 33 22.20 -7.56 8.21
C PRO A 33 22.48 -8.09 6.81
N LEU A 34 21.74 -9.12 6.39
CA LEU A 34 21.92 -9.78 5.10
C LEU A 34 21.95 -8.75 3.96
N ARG A 35 23.12 -8.52 3.37
CA ARG A 35 23.31 -7.57 2.26
C ARG A 35 23.18 -8.26 0.91
N GLU A 36 23.57 -9.53 0.83
CA GLU A 36 23.68 -10.29 -0.40
C GLU A 36 23.20 -11.72 -0.17
N PHE A 37 22.47 -12.29 -1.13
CA PHE A 37 22.02 -13.68 -1.09
C PHE A 37 22.19 -14.32 -2.47
N TYR A 38 22.57 -15.61 -2.47
CA TYR A 38 22.81 -16.35 -3.72
C TYR A 38 21.48 -16.85 -4.30
N LEU A 39 21.19 -16.52 -5.56
CA LEU A 39 20.08 -17.13 -6.30
C LEU A 39 20.61 -18.29 -7.16
N PRO A 40 20.23 -19.55 -6.85
CA PRO A 40 20.63 -20.70 -7.65
C PRO A 40 20.17 -20.63 -9.11
N ASP A 41 19.01 -20.03 -9.36
CA ASP A 41 18.40 -19.93 -10.69
C ASP A 41 19.20 -19.04 -11.66
N ILE A 42 19.92 -18.05 -11.10
CA ILE A 42 20.69 -17.06 -11.86
C ILE A 42 22.20 -17.32 -11.70
N GLY A 43 22.60 -18.10 -10.70
CA GLY A 43 24.00 -18.41 -10.40
C GLY A 43 24.77 -17.23 -9.78
N GLU A 44 24.08 -16.18 -9.32
CA GLU A 44 24.70 -14.93 -8.87
C GLU A 44 24.26 -14.53 -7.45
N LEU A 45 25.13 -13.76 -6.78
CA LEU A 45 24.83 -13.08 -5.51
C LEU A 45 24.03 -11.80 -5.79
N GLN A 46 22.77 -11.77 -5.38
CA GLN A 46 21.91 -10.61 -5.49
C GLN A 46 21.97 -9.77 -4.20
N LYS A 47 22.16 -8.46 -4.35
CA LYS A 47 22.04 -7.52 -3.23
C LYS A 47 20.59 -7.35 -2.80
N VAL A 48 20.35 -7.33 -1.50
CA VAL A 48 19.03 -7.00 -0.95
C VAL A 48 18.68 -5.57 -1.41
N PRO A 49 17.54 -5.37 -2.09
CA PRO A 49 17.14 -4.06 -2.57
C PRO A 49 17.06 -3.06 -1.41
N GLU A 50 17.65 -1.88 -1.61
CA GLU A 50 17.62 -0.80 -0.64
C GLU A 50 16.18 -0.31 -0.40
N VAL A 51 15.81 -0.18 0.88
CA VAL A 51 14.43 0.08 1.36
C VAL A 51 13.78 1.28 0.68
N ASP A 52 14.58 2.28 0.29
CA ASP A 52 14.16 3.51 -0.38
C ASP A 52 13.36 3.27 -1.69
N LYS A 53 13.68 2.19 -2.42
CA LYS A 53 12.93 1.84 -3.65
C LYS A 53 11.54 1.33 -3.32
N THR A 54 11.41 0.59 -2.22
CA THR A 54 10.14 0.06 -1.72
C THR A 54 9.26 1.19 -1.17
N ASP A 55 9.85 2.13 -0.43
CA ASP A 55 9.10 3.25 0.16
C ASP A 55 8.54 4.21 -0.90
N LYS A 56 9.32 4.52 -1.95
CA LYS A 56 8.84 5.33 -3.08
C LYS A 56 7.69 4.63 -3.82
N PHE A 57 7.80 3.32 -4.03
CA PHE A 57 6.75 2.53 -4.66
C PHE A 57 5.46 2.53 -3.81
N LEU A 58 5.58 2.31 -2.50
CA LEU A 58 4.45 2.32 -1.58
C LEU A 58 3.81 3.72 -1.46
N ALA A 59 4.60 4.79 -1.50
CA ALA A 59 4.10 6.16 -1.50
C ALA A 59 3.27 6.44 -2.77
N GLY A 60 3.76 6.03 -3.94
CA GLY A 60 3.02 6.15 -5.20
C GLY A 60 1.71 5.37 -5.18
N LEU A 61 1.73 4.14 -4.65
CA LEU A 61 0.53 3.33 -4.54
C LEU A 61 -0.51 3.96 -3.60
N ARG A 62 -0.08 4.49 -2.44
CA ARG A 62 -0.97 5.19 -1.51
C ARG A 62 -1.61 6.42 -2.14
N ALA A 63 -0.83 7.22 -2.88
CA ALA A 63 -1.35 8.40 -3.59
C ALA A 63 -2.42 8.00 -4.63
N SER A 64 -2.14 6.98 -5.44
CA SER A 64 -3.11 6.48 -6.44
C SER A 64 -4.43 6.01 -5.81
N ILE A 65 -4.36 5.26 -4.70
CA ILE A 65 -5.56 4.81 -3.98
C ILE A 65 -6.34 6.01 -3.40
N GLN A 66 -5.64 7.01 -2.87
CA GLN A 66 -6.28 8.22 -2.35
C GLN A 66 -7.00 9.01 -3.44
N ASP A 67 -6.41 9.12 -4.63
CA ASP A 67 -7.03 9.79 -5.77
C ASP A 67 -8.31 9.06 -6.21
N ILE A 68 -8.26 7.72 -6.35
CA ILE A 68 -9.46 6.92 -6.67
C ILE A 68 -10.54 7.08 -5.60
N HIS A 69 -10.16 7.12 -4.32
CA HIS A 69 -11.13 7.35 -3.27
C HIS A 69 -11.74 8.75 -3.37
N ARG A 70 -10.96 9.78 -3.67
CA ARG A 70 -11.44 11.14 -3.86
C ARG A 70 -12.47 11.22 -4.99
N THR A 71 -12.18 10.63 -6.15
CA THR A 71 -13.11 10.66 -7.30
C THR A 71 -14.45 10.03 -6.95
N VAL A 72 -14.44 8.90 -6.25
CA VAL A 72 -15.68 8.23 -5.79
C VAL A 72 -16.47 9.09 -4.81
N GLN A 73 -15.81 9.79 -3.90
CA GLN A 73 -16.48 10.69 -2.97
C GLN A 73 -17.11 11.89 -3.68
N ASP A 74 -16.43 12.46 -4.66
CA ASP A 74 -16.92 13.58 -5.46
C ASP A 74 -18.17 13.19 -6.26
N GLU A 75 -18.15 12.01 -6.90
CA GLU A 75 -19.31 11.49 -7.63
C GLU A 75 -20.50 11.21 -6.70
N ARG A 76 -20.25 10.61 -5.53
CA ARG A 76 -21.28 10.40 -4.51
C ARG A 76 -21.88 11.72 -4.02
N LEU A 77 -21.05 12.73 -3.81
CA LEU A 77 -21.51 14.06 -3.41
C LEU A 77 -22.37 14.70 -4.50
N LYS A 78 -21.93 14.64 -5.76
CA LYS A 78 -22.69 15.13 -6.92
C LYS A 78 -24.06 14.46 -7.01
N GLN A 79 -24.13 13.14 -6.86
CA GLN A 79 -25.40 12.42 -6.86
C GLN A 79 -26.31 12.82 -5.71
N ARG A 80 -25.77 12.97 -4.49
CA ARG A 80 -26.55 13.45 -3.33
C ARG A 80 -27.15 14.84 -3.58
N LEU A 81 -26.37 15.76 -4.15
CA LEU A 81 -26.85 17.10 -4.48
C LEU A 81 -27.95 17.08 -5.55
N LEU A 82 -27.80 16.25 -6.58
CA LEU A 82 -28.83 16.07 -7.62
C LEU A 82 -30.13 15.52 -7.04
N ASN A 83 -30.06 14.50 -6.19
CA ASN A 83 -31.24 13.92 -5.55
C ASN A 83 -31.96 14.96 -4.67
N LYS A 84 -31.21 15.71 -3.86
CA LYS A 84 -31.77 16.80 -3.04
C LYS A 84 -32.45 17.89 -3.88
N ASN A 85 -31.91 18.21 -5.06
CA ASN A 85 -32.53 19.17 -5.98
C ASN A 85 -33.85 18.62 -6.58
N ARG A 86 -33.90 17.33 -6.90
CA ARG A 86 -35.12 16.65 -7.39
C ARG A 86 -36.21 16.61 -6.32
N GLU A 87 -35.86 16.27 -5.08
CA GLU A 87 -36.79 16.27 -3.93
C GLU A 87 -37.41 17.66 -3.69
N ARG A 88 -36.66 18.73 -3.96
CA ARG A 88 -37.12 20.12 -3.85
C ARG A 88 -37.99 20.58 -5.02
N GLY A 89 -38.34 19.70 -5.95
CA GLY A 89 -39.16 20.04 -7.12
C GLY A 89 -38.45 20.91 -8.16
N LYS A 90 -37.12 21.12 -8.06
CA LYS A 90 -36.31 21.81 -9.08
C LYS A 90 -36.01 20.89 -10.25
N ASN A 91 -37.03 20.27 -10.81
CA ASN A 91 -36.92 19.61 -12.10
C ASN A 91 -37.01 20.71 -13.16
N ALA A 92 -36.03 20.80 -14.06
CA ALA A 92 -36.17 21.65 -15.23
C ALA A 92 -37.35 21.10 -16.04
N ILE A 93 -38.49 21.76 -15.90
CA ILE A 93 -39.74 21.38 -16.55
C ILE A 93 -39.52 21.53 -18.05
N ASN A 94 -39.41 20.41 -18.77
CA ASN A 94 -39.21 20.40 -20.22
C ASN A 94 -40.55 20.48 -20.97
N PHE A 95 -41.41 21.44 -20.61
CA PHE A 95 -42.60 21.73 -21.42
C PHE A 95 -42.20 22.67 -22.56
N SER A 96 -42.14 22.12 -23.77
CA SER A 96 -42.27 22.88 -25.01
C SER A 96 -43.75 22.94 -25.38
N GLU A 97 -44.23 24.09 -25.86
CA GLU A 97 -45.64 24.43 -26.19
C GLU A 97 -46.39 23.42 -27.10
N ARG A 98 -45.70 22.40 -27.66
CA ARG A 98 -46.31 21.36 -28.49
C ARG A 98 -46.75 20.09 -27.74
N ASN A 99 -46.57 20.02 -26.42
CA ASN A 99 -46.86 18.81 -25.63
C ASN A 99 -48.27 18.76 -25.03
N TYR A 100 -49.25 19.47 -25.58
CA TYR A 100 -50.65 19.31 -25.22
C TYR A 100 -51.41 18.72 -26.42
N VAL A 101 -51.87 17.47 -26.30
CA VAL A 101 -52.91 16.90 -27.16
C VAL A 101 -54.22 17.12 -26.42
N LEU A 102 -55.13 17.86 -27.07
CA LEU A 102 -56.50 18.15 -26.60
C LEU A 102 -57.38 16.90 -26.57
#